data_AF-A0A645HG44-F1
#
_entry.id   AF-A0A645HG44-F1
#
_cell.length_a   1.000
_cell.length_b   1.000
_cell.length_c   1.000
_cell.angle_alpha   90.00
_cell.angle_beta   90.00
_cell.angle_gamma   90.00
#
_symmetry.space_group_name_H-M   'P 1'
#
loop_
_entity.id
_entity.type
_entity.pdbx_description
1 polymer ?
#
loop_
_entity_poly.entity_id
_entity_poly.type
_entity_poly.pdbx_seq_one_letter_code
_entity_poly.pdbx_strand_id
1 'polypeptide(L)'
;METVRRLTPLVRSRAKYDISLKTIETVAKSNKSKPKSGMMVGLGETPEEVVQTMDDLRAVGCKVLTIGQYLQPTRKHLPVSEFISPDQFKEYKRIGLEKGFEFVESGPLVRSSYRAERHV
;
A
#
# COMPACT_ATOMS: atom_id res chain seq x y z
N MET A 1 3.17 3.27 2.73
CA MET A 1 3.16 4.17 1.55
C MET A 1 1.91 5.04 1.59
N GLU A 2 0.80 4.44 2.00
CA GLU A 2 -0.52 5.02 2.25
C GLU A 2 -1.34 5.26 0.99
N THR A 3 -0.75 5.81 -0.08
CA THR A 3 -1.46 6.05 -1.35
C THR A 3 -0.49 6.13 -2.52
N VAL A 4 -1.00 6.36 -3.72
CA VAL A 4 -0.22 6.50 -4.95
C VAL A 4 0.53 7.83 -5.02
N ARG A 5 1.52 7.92 -5.91
CA ARG A 5 2.39 9.10 -6.06
C ARG A 5 1.61 10.41 -6.24
N ARG A 6 0.61 10.43 -7.13
CA ARG A 6 -0.22 11.62 -7.43
C ARG A 6 -1.01 12.11 -6.22
N LEU A 7 -1.54 11.19 -5.41
CA LEU A 7 -2.37 11.52 -4.25
C LEU A 7 -1.56 11.81 -2.97
N THR A 8 -0.27 11.47 -2.96
CA THR A 8 0.58 11.66 -1.77
C THR A 8 0.56 13.09 -1.22
N PRO A 9 0.70 14.17 -2.04
CA PRO A 9 0.64 15.54 -1.53
C PRO A 9 -0.73 15.92 -0.93
N LEU A 10 -1.81 15.30 -1.40
CA LEU A 10 -3.18 15.55 -0.90
C LEU A 10 -3.45 14.78 0.40
N VAL A 11 -3.01 13.51 0.46
CA VAL A 11 -3.30 12.60 1.57
C VAL A 11 -2.30 12.77 2.72
N ARG A 12 -1.04 13.13 2.44
CA ARG A 12 0.06 13.17 3.41
C ARG A 12 0.66 14.57 3.46
N SER A 13 0.36 15.32 4.52
CA SER A 13 0.74 16.73 4.67
C SER A 13 2.25 17.00 4.75
N ARG A 14 3.06 16.02 5.21
CA ARG A 14 4.51 16.19 5.40
C ARG A 14 5.37 15.16 4.67
N ALA A 15 4.82 13.97 4.44
CA ALA A 15 5.59 12.86 3.90
C ALA A 15 5.61 12.90 2.38
N LYS A 16 6.80 12.74 1.81
CA LYS A 16 7.00 12.65 0.37
C LYS A 16 7.09 11.19 -0.06
N TYR A 17 6.59 10.90 -1.26
CA TYR A 17 6.54 9.56 -1.83
C TYR A 17 7.96 8.96 -1.93
N ASP A 18 8.90 9.68 -2.56
CA ASP A 18 10.27 9.20 -2.75
C ASP A 18 11.07 9.06 -1.45
N ILE A 19 10.80 9.92 -0.45
CA ILE A 19 11.40 9.77 0.88
C ILE A 19 10.90 8.48 1.53
N SER A 20 9.61 8.17 1.40
CA SER A 20 9.03 6.93 1.93
C SER A 20 9.63 5.68 1.27
N LEU A 21 9.86 5.72 -0.05
CA LEU A 21 10.57 4.67 -0.78
C LEU A 21 11.99 4.48 -0.26
N LYS A 22 12.75 5.58 -0.07
CA LYS A 22 14.12 5.55 0.45
C LYS A 22 14.21 4.96 1.86
N THR A 23 13.20 5.20 2.71
CA THR A 23 13.10 4.56 4.03
C THR A 23 12.98 3.05 3.90
N ILE A 24 12.10 2.56 3.02
CA ILE A 24 11.92 1.12 2.77
C ILE A 24 13.22 0.51 2.21
N GLU A 25 13.87 1.19 1.27
CA GLU A 25 15.14 0.76 0.69
C GLU A 25 16.24 0.61 1.76
N THR A 26 16.29 1.55 2.70
CA THR A 26 17.26 1.51 3.81
C THR A 26 17.03 0.31 4.72
N VAL A 27 15.77 0.00 5.04
CA VAL A 27 15.40 -1.20 5.81
C VAL A 27 15.76 -2.47 5.03
N ALA A 28 15.47 -2.51 3.72
CA ALA A 28 15.81 -3.64 2.86
C ALA A 28 17.33 -3.92 2.86
N LYS A 29 18.14 -2.88 2.67
CA LYS A 29 19.62 -2.97 2.68
C LYS A 29 20.18 -3.37 4.04
N SER A 30 19.47 -3.12 5.14
CA SER A 30 19.93 -3.49 6.48
C SER A 30 19.94 -5.01 6.72
N ASN A 31 19.13 -5.78 5.97
CA ASN A 31 18.93 -7.22 6.15
C ASN A 31 18.53 -7.66 7.58
N LYS A 32 18.02 -6.73 8.41
CA LYS A 32 17.63 -7.01 9.80
C LYS A 32 16.15 -7.38 9.96
N SER A 33 15.32 -7.02 8.98
CA SER A 33 13.88 -7.28 9.01
C SER A 33 13.31 -7.35 7.60
N LYS A 34 12.14 -7.98 7.45
CA LYS A 34 11.38 -7.99 6.20
C LYS A 34 10.72 -6.61 5.99
N PRO A 35 11.08 -5.84 4.96
CA PRO A 35 10.47 -4.53 4.74
C PRO A 35 9.01 -4.68 4.33
N LYS A 36 8.13 -3.99 5.06
CA LYS A 36 6.68 -4.01 4.85
C LYS A 36 6.18 -2.62 4.49
N SER A 37 5.20 -2.55 3.59
CA SER A 37 4.43 -1.34 3.34
C SER A 37 2.93 -1.64 3.25
N GLY A 38 2.16 -0.57 3.23
CA GLY A 38 0.73 -0.62 2.97
C GLY A 38 0.26 0.57 2.17
N MET A 39 -0.90 0.42 1.55
CA MET A 39 -1.65 1.51 0.91
C MET A 39 -3.15 1.33 1.16
N MET A 40 -3.87 2.44 1.15
CA MET A 40 -5.33 2.48 1.22
C MET A 40 -5.87 2.84 -0.16
N VAL A 41 -6.90 2.12 -0.59
CA VAL A 41 -7.60 2.32 -1.86
C VAL A 41 -9.00 2.90 -1.61
N GLY A 42 -9.57 3.56 -2.61
CA GLY A 42 -10.82 4.31 -2.53
C GLY A 42 -10.62 5.81 -2.26
N LEU A 43 -9.41 6.35 -2.49
CA LEU A 43 -9.08 7.77 -2.35
C LEU A 43 -9.10 8.54 -3.69
N GLY A 44 -9.40 7.86 -4.80
CA GLY A 44 -9.46 8.42 -6.15
C GLY A 44 -8.23 8.08 -7.00
N GLU A 45 -7.48 7.06 -6.61
CA GLU A 45 -6.43 6.43 -7.43
C GLU A 45 -7.02 5.55 -8.52
N THR A 46 -6.29 5.38 -9.63
CA THR A 46 -6.66 4.38 -10.65
C THR A 46 -5.97 3.03 -10.38
N PRO A 47 -6.50 1.91 -10.91
CA PRO A 47 -5.86 0.61 -10.79
C PRO A 47 -4.41 0.60 -11.30
N GLU A 48 -4.12 1.34 -12.38
CA GLU A 48 -2.77 1.47 -12.95
C GLU A 48 -1.81 2.17 -11.99
N GLU A 49 -2.27 3.21 -11.29
CA GLU A 49 -1.45 3.89 -10.27
C GLU A 49 -1.16 2.98 -9.07
N VAL A 50 -2.11 2.12 -8.69
CA VAL A 50 -1.91 1.09 -7.65
C VAL A 50 -0.85 0.09 -8.09
N VAL A 51 -0.94 -0.39 -9.33
CA VAL A 51 0.03 -1.33 -9.93
C VAL A 51 1.41 -0.69 -10.06
N GLN A 52 1.51 0.56 -10.49
CA GLN A 52 2.77 1.30 -10.53
C GLN A 52 3.37 1.46 -9.13
N THR A 53 2.54 1.72 -8.11
CA THR A 53 3.00 1.82 -6.72
C THR A 53 3.55 0.48 -6.22
N MET A 54 2.98 -0.65 -6.65
CA MET A 54 3.53 -1.98 -6.39
C MET A 54 4.92 -2.14 -7.02
N ASP A 55 5.11 -1.71 -8.27
CA ASP A 55 6.41 -1.77 -8.95
C ASP A 55 7.47 -0.92 -8.25
N ASP A 56 7.11 0.32 -7.88
CA ASP A 56 8.00 1.21 -7.12
C ASP A 56 8.43 0.59 -5.78
N LEU A 57 7.49 -0.04 -5.06
CA LEU A 57 7.77 -0.72 -3.80
C LEU A 57 8.67 -1.94 -3.98
N ARG A 58 8.47 -2.71 -5.05
CA ARG A 58 9.33 -3.86 -5.38
C ARG A 58 10.74 -3.43 -5.76
N ALA A 59 10.87 -2.34 -6.52
CA ALA A 59 12.17 -1.80 -6.91
C ALA A 59 13.06 -1.42 -5.71
N VAL A 60 12.46 -1.01 -4.58
CA VAL A 60 13.19 -0.72 -3.33
C VAL A 60 13.26 -1.89 -2.35
N GLY A 61 12.93 -3.10 -2.79
CA GLY A 61 13.07 -4.32 -1.99
C GLY A 61 11.97 -4.55 -0.95
N CYS A 62 10.79 -3.93 -1.11
CA CYS A 62 9.65 -4.23 -0.24
C CYS A 62 9.18 -5.68 -0.43
N LYS A 63 8.99 -6.41 0.67
CA LYS A 63 8.65 -7.85 0.66
C LYS A 63 7.19 -8.12 1.02
N VAL A 64 6.59 -7.28 1.86
CA VAL A 64 5.23 -7.47 2.36
C VAL A 64 4.38 -6.26 2.01
N LEU A 65 3.20 -6.49 1.41
CA LEU A 65 2.24 -5.44 1.06
C LEU A 65 0.89 -5.68 1.73
N THR A 66 0.29 -4.59 2.21
CA THR A 66 -1.09 -4.57 2.71
C THR A 66 -1.92 -3.56 1.91
N ILE A 67 -3.12 -3.95 1.48
CA ILE A 67 -4.04 -3.11 0.71
C ILE A 67 -5.40 -3.15 1.39
N GLY A 68 -5.84 -2.01 1.90
CA GLY A 68 -7.09 -1.86 2.64
C GLY A 68 -8.00 -0.79 2.06
N GLN A 69 -9.30 -0.86 2.35
CA GLN A 69 -10.21 0.22 2.00
C GLN A 69 -9.95 1.44 2.90
N TYR A 70 -9.83 2.61 2.29
CA TYR A 70 -9.92 3.88 3.01
C TYR A 70 -11.34 4.06 3.56
N LEU A 71 -11.43 4.19 4.88
CA LEU A 71 -12.67 4.54 5.57
C LEU A 71 -12.49 5.92 6.17
N GLN A 72 -13.33 6.86 5.73
CA GLN A 72 -13.30 8.24 6.21
C GLN A 72 -13.56 8.25 7.74
N PRO A 73 -12.60 8.71 8.58
CA PRO A 73 -12.78 8.68 10.03
C PRO A 73 -13.85 9.65 10.51
N THR A 74 -13.86 10.85 9.93
CA THR A 74 -14.86 11.91 10.20
C THR A 74 -15.10 12.73 8.94
N ARG A 75 -16.20 13.48 8.89
CA ARG A 75 -16.56 14.35 7.75
C ARG A 75 -15.52 15.43 7.40
N LYS A 76 -14.56 15.72 8.30
CA LYS A 76 -13.47 16.68 8.06
C LYS A 76 -12.29 16.09 7.28
N HIS A 77 -12.23 14.77 7.15
CA HIS A 77 -11.19 14.08 6.38
C HIS A 77 -11.60 13.96 4.92
N LEU A 78 -10.66 13.56 4.06
CA LEU A 78 -10.93 13.32 2.65
C LEU A 78 -12.16 12.40 2.48
N PRO A 79 -13.06 12.72 1.54
CA PRO A 79 -14.19 11.83 1.26
C PRO A 79 -13.70 10.52 0.66
N VAL A 80 -14.47 9.45 0.87
CA VAL A 80 -14.26 8.20 0.12
C VAL A 80 -14.65 8.46 -1.33
N SER A 81 -13.72 8.24 -2.25
CA SER A 81 -13.98 8.35 -3.69
C SER A 81 -14.75 7.14 -4.21
N GLU A 82 -14.36 5.94 -3.75
CA GLU A 82 -14.97 4.69 -4.18
C GLU A 82 -14.84 3.61 -3.10
N PHE A 83 -15.85 2.74 -3.00
CA PHE A 83 -15.75 1.50 -2.25
C PHE A 83 -15.32 0.39 -3.20
N ILE A 84 -14.07 -0.03 -3.06
CA ILE A 84 -13.46 -1.00 -3.96
C ILE A 84 -14.10 -2.38 -3.76
N SER A 85 -14.43 -3.03 -4.88
CA SER A 85 -15.09 -4.33 -4.86
C SER A 85 -14.17 -5.41 -4.28
N PRO A 86 -14.71 -6.46 -3.63
CA PRO A 86 -13.92 -7.59 -3.17
C PRO A 86 -13.10 -8.25 -4.29
N ASP A 87 -13.60 -8.27 -5.53
CA ASP A 87 -12.91 -8.87 -6.66
C ASP A 87 -11.71 -8.02 -7.11
N GLN A 88 -11.81 -6.69 -7.06
CA GLN A 88 -10.66 -5.82 -7.30
C GLN A 88 -9.57 -6.01 -6.23
N PHE A 89 -9.94 -6.22 -4.96
CA PHE A 89 -8.96 -6.57 -3.93
C PHE A 89 -8.28 -7.91 -4.20
N LYS A 90 -9.02 -8.94 -4.67
CA LYS A 90 -8.43 -10.22 -5.08
C LYS A 90 -7.46 -10.02 -6.23
N GLU A 91 -7.80 -9.18 -7.19
CA GLU A 91 -6.95 -8.87 -8.34
C GLU A 91 -5.66 -8.17 -7.91
N TYR A 92 -5.74 -7.16 -7.03
CA TYR A 92 -4.55 -6.54 -6.45
C TYR A 92 -3.66 -7.53 -5.68
N LYS A 93 -4.27 -8.51 -4.99
CA LYS A 93 -3.50 -9.59 -4.35
C LYS A 93 -2.75 -10.44 -5.36
N ARG A 94 -3.44 -10.87 -6.42
CA ARG A 94 -2.86 -11.68 -7.51
C ARG A 94 -1.69 -10.95 -8.16
N ILE A 95 -1.90 -9.71 -8.59
CA ILE A 95 -0.87 -8.88 -9.22
C ILE A 95 0.33 -8.66 -8.29
N GLY A 96 0.09 -8.35 -7.01
CA GLY A 96 1.17 -8.18 -6.05
C GLY A 96 2.02 -9.44 -5.89
N LEU A 97 1.39 -10.61 -5.77
CA LEU A 97 2.13 -11.88 -5.68
C LEU A 97 2.93 -12.16 -6.97
N GLU A 98 2.35 -11.90 -8.15
CA GLU A 98 3.05 -12.05 -9.45
C GLU A 98 4.26 -11.12 -9.60
N LYS A 99 4.19 -9.91 -9.03
CA LYS A 99 5.32 -8.96 -8.97
C LYS A 99 6.41 -9.37 -7.96
N GLY A 100 6.20 -10.45 -7.21
CA GLY A 100 7.19 -11.03 -6.31
C GLY A 100 7.22 -10.43 -4.91
N PHE A 101 6.09 -9.90 -4.41
CA PHE A 101 5.92 -9.74 -2.97
C PHE A 101 5.82 -11.13 -2.31
N GLU A 102 6.51 -11.34 -1.19
CA GLU A 102 6.44 -12.60 -0.43
C GLU A 102 5.05 -12.77 0.20
N PHE A 103 4.45 -11.67 0.65
CA PHE A 103 3.11 -11.67 1.25
C PHE A 103 2.31 -10.46 0.80
N VAL A 104 1.06 -10.71 0.40
CA VAL A 104 0.09 -9.66 0.06
C VAL A 104 -1.21 -9.95 0.79
N GLU A 105 -1.59 -9.04 1.70
CA GLU A 105 -2.93 -9.01 2.28
C GLU A 105 -3.72 -7.89 1.64
N SER A 106 -4.87 -8.22 1.06
CA SER A 106 -5.68 -7.31 0.27
C SER A 106 -7.15 -7.56 0.57
N GLY A 107 -7.86 -6.55 1.06
CA GLY A 107 -9.28 -6.66 1.36
C GLY A 107 -9.83 -5.44 2.10
N PRO A 108 -11.16 -5.27 2.14
CA PRO A 108 -11.77 -4.03 2.66
C PRO A 108 -11.36 -3.70 4.11
N LEU A 109 -11.27 -4.72 4.96
CA LEU A 109 -10.95 -4.58 6.39
C LEU A 109 -9.46 -4.78 6.70
N VAL A 110 -8.61 -5.00 5.69
CA VAL A 110 -7.17 -5.14 5.90
C VAL A 110 -6.60 -3.82 6.43
N ARG A 111 -5.73 -3.93 7.42
CA ARG A 111 -4.97 -2.83 8.03
C ARG A 111 -3.51 -3.22 8.13
N SER A 112 -2.64 -2.25 8.39
CA SER A 112 -1.20 -2.47 8.47
C SER A 112 -0.79 -3.52 9.52
N SER A 113 -1.57 -3.70 10.59
CA SER A 113 -1.34 -4.74 11.63
C SER A 113 -2.13 -6.03 11.42
N TYR A 114 -3.02 -6.10 10.42
CA TYR A 114 -3.85 -7.28 10.19
C TYR A 114 -2.98 -8.49 9.90
N ARG A 115 -3.12 -9.54 10.72
CA ARG A 115 -2.41 -10.82 10.64
C ARG A 115 -0.88 -10.68 10.52
N ALA A 116 -0.30 -9.66 11.14
CA ALA A 116 1.13 -9.38 11.04
C ALA A 116 2.02 -10.54 11.49
N GLU A 117 1.55 -11.39 12.40
CA GLU A 117 2.20 -12.62 12.85
C GLU A 117 2.45 -13.63 11.72
N ARG A 118 1.69 -13.56 10.64
CA ARG A 118 1.85 -14.42 9.45
C ARG A 118 2.86 -13.89 8.45
N HIS A 119 3.39 -12.68 8.67
CA HIS A 119 4.31 -12.00 7.76
C HIS A 119 5.78 -12.04 8.24
N VAL A 120 6.04 -12.65 9.40
CA VAL A 120 7.36 -12.74 10.05
C VAL A 120 8.23 -13.79 9.36
#